data_AF-A0A3L7YIB6-F1
#
_entry.id   AF-A0A3L7YIB6-F1
#
_cell.length_a   1.000
_cell.length_b   1.000
_cell.length_c   1.000
_cell.angle_alpha   90.00
_cell.angle_beta   90.00
_cell.angle_gamma   90.00
#
_symmetry.space_group_name_H-M   'P 1'
#
loop_
_entity.id
_entity.type
_entity.pdbx_description
1 polymer ?
#
loop_
_entity_poly.entity_id
_entity_poly.type
_entity_poly.pdbx_seq_one_letter_code
_entity_poly.pdbx_strand_id
1 'polypeptide(L)'
;MSDAKPTVLCLVNGILREQLFHPATVARIESVASIRWLSDDASSRNPDTWRVERNDVSIVLGTWGMPNFDNILLDTLPELRLIAHGAGTVKGFVTPEVFAR
;
A
#
# COMPACT_ATOMS: atom_id res chain seq x y z
N MET A 1 8.84 -15.92 15.67
CA MET A 1 8.35 -14.87 14.73
C MET A 1 9.26 -14.93 13.53
N SER A 2 8.72 -15.13 12.33
CA SER A 2 9.54 -15.37 11.13
C SER A 2 10.44 -14.16 10.84
N ASP A 3 11.71 -14.41 10.53
CA ASP A 3 12.75 -13.42 10.18
C ASP A 3 12.55 -12.82 8.77
N ALA A 4 11.35 -13.01 8.19
CA ALA A 4 11.04 -12.61 6.83
C ALA A 4 10.66 -11.12 6.77
N LYS A 5 11.22 -10.42 5.77
CA LYS A 5 10.88 -9.02 5.48
C LYS A 5 9.37 -8.86 5.25
N PRO A 6 8.70 -7.84 5.82
CA PRO A 6 7.31 -7.56 5.51
C PRO A 6 7.14 -7.20 4.03
N THR A 7 6.07 -7.70 3.43
CA THR A 7 5.65 -7.33 2.07
C THR A 7 4.86 -6.02 2.11
N VAL A 8 5.35 -5.03 1.38
CA VAL A 8 4.73 -3.70 1.21
C VAL A 8 4.12 -3.60 -0.18
N LEU A 9 2.82 -3.32 -0.28
CA LEU A 9 2.20 -2.88 -1.52
C LEU A 9 2.25 -1.35 -1.60
N CYS A 10 2.99 -0.79 -2.55
CA CYS A 10 3.10 0.65 -2.75
C CYS A 10 2.18 1.13 -3.88
N LEU A 11 1.13 1.86 -3.50
CA LEU A 11 0.08 2.38 -4.38
C LEU A 11 0.41 3.74 -5.01
N VAL A 12 1.52 4.38 -4.62
CA VAL A 12 1.99 5.60 -5.30
C VAL A 12 2.32 5.22 -6.74
N ASN A 13 1.86 5.93 -7.77
CA ASN A 13 2.19 5.63 -9.18
C ASN A 13 3.62 6.08 -9.55
N GLY A 14 4.15 5.60 -10.68
CA GLY A 14 5.52 5.89 -11.15
C GLY A 14 5.89 7.38 -11.13
N ILE A 15 5.05 8.23 -11.73
CA ILE A 15 5.29 9.69 -11.81
C ILE A 15 5.39 10.31 -10.41
N LEU A 16 4.47 9.97 -9.51
CA LEU A 16 4.50 10.51 -8.14
C LEU A 16 5.64 9.91 -7.30
N ARG A 17 6.04 8.65 -7.54
CA ARG A 17 7.18 8.05 -6.82
C ARG A 17 8.45 8.84 -7.03
N GLU A 18 8.74 9.22 -8.28
CA GLU A 18 9.93 10.00 -8.63
C GLU A 18 9.94 11.39 -7.98
N GLN A 19 8.75 11.98 -7.81
CA GLN A 19 8.61 13.31 -7.20
C GLN A 19 8.62 13.28 -5.66
N LEU A 20 8.08 12.21 -5.05
CA LEU A 20 7.86 12.14 -3.61
C LEU A 20 8.97 11.39 -2.87
N PHE A 21 9.63 10.43 -3.50
CA PHE A 21 10.63 9.60 -2.84
C PHE A 21 12.03 9.90 -3.34
N HIS A 22 12.87 10.40 -2.43
CA HIS A 22 14.30 10.45 -2.66
C HIS A 22 14.86 9.01 -2.79
N PRO A 23 15.81 8.73 -3.69
CA PRO A 23 16.36 7.38 -3.89
C PRO A 23 16.89 6.73 -2.61
N ALA A 24 17.51 7.52 -1.71
CA ALA A 24 17.98 7.03 -0.42
C ALA A 24 16.84 6.54 0.50
N THR A 25 15.65 7.13 0.40
CA THR A 25 14.46 6.69 1.14
C THR A 25 13.98 5.34 0.59
N VAL A 26 13.94 5.19 -0.73
CA VAL A 26 13.55 3.92 -1.37
C VAL A 26 14.50 2.80 -0.97
N ALA A 27 15.81 3.02 -1.10
CA ALA A 27 16.84 2.05 -0.72
C ALA A 27 16.74 1.66 0.78
N ARG A 28 16.42 2.62 1.65
CA ARG A 28 16.19 2.34 3.08
C ARG A 28 14.99 1.44 3.29
N ILE A 29 13.87 1.67 2.60
CA ILE A 29 12.69 0.80 2.71
C ILE A 29 13.00 -0.61 2.19
N GLU A 30 13.64 -0.73 1.03
CA GLU A 30 14.01 -2.03 0.43
C GLU A 30 14.99 -2.84 1.29
N SER A 31 15.81 -2.16 2.12
CA SER A 31 16.69 -2.84 3.06
C SER A 31 15.94 -3.60 4.16
N VAL A 32 14.72 -3.17 4.53
CA VAL A 32 13.91 -3.75 5.62
C VAL A 32 12.61 -4.39 5.17
N ALA A 33 12.16 -4.17 3.93
CA ALA A 33 10.89 -4.65 3.41
C ALA A 33 11.00 -5.11 1.95
N SER A 34 10.09 -5.99 1.53
CA SER A 34 9.93 -6.39 0.13
C SER A 34 8.83 -5.54 -0.50
N ILE A 35 9.20 -4.63 -1.42
CA ILE A 35 8.23 -3.70 -2.02
C ILE A 35 7.66 -4.28 -3.31
N ARG A 36 6.32 -4.35 -3.38
CA ARG A 36 5.54 -4.54 -4.59
C ARG A 36 5.05 -3.19 -5.07
N TRP A 37 5.64 -2.73 -6.15
CA TRP A 37 5.26 -1.49 -6.80
C TRP A 37 4.04 -1.72 -7.68
N LEU A 38 3.03 -0.88 -7.52
CA LEU A 38 1.92 -0.79 -8.48
C LEU A 38 2.46 -0.55 -9.91
N SER A 39 1.88 -1.22 -10.91
CA SER A 39 2.23 -0.99 -12.31
C SER A 39 1.81 0.40 -12.77
N ASP A 40 2.45 0.93 -13.81
CA ASP A 40 2.23 2.30 -14.28
C ASP A 40 0.84 2.51 -14.89
N ASP A 41 0.22 1.46 -15.40
CA ASP A 41 -1.15 1.46 -15.95
C ASP A 41 -2.23 1.27 -14.88
N ALA A 42 -1.85 0.92 -13.65
CA ALA A 42 -2.80 0.66 -12.58
C ALA A 42 -3.16 1.93 -11.81
N SER A 43 -4.41 1.97 -11.37
CA SER A 43 -4.96 3.08 -10.58
C SER A 43 -4.87 2.73 -9.10
N SER A 44 -4.26 3.61 -8.32
CA SER A 44 -4.26 3.51 -6.86
C SER A 44 -5.69 3.45 -6.29
N ARG A 45 -6.67 4.07 -6.94
CA ARG A 45 -8.08 4.10 -6.51
C ARG A 45 -8.86 2.84 -6.86
N ASN A 46 -8.40 2.05 -7.83
CA ASN A 46 -9.13 0.90 -8.33
C ASN A 46 -8.33 -0.41 -8.09
N PRO A 47 -8.62 -1.14 -7.00
CA PRO A 47 -7.94 -2.39 -6.67
C PRO A 47 -7.94 -3.46 -7.76
N ASP A 48 -8.95 -3.46 -8.64
CA ASP A 48 -9.05 -4.44 -9.74
C ASP A 48 -7.93 -4.28 -10.77
N THR A 49 -7.29 -3.11 -10.80
CA THR A 49 -6.20 -2.82 -11.74
C THR A 49 -4.83 -3.21 -11.22
N TRP A 50 -4.67 -3.52 -9.92
CA TRP A 50 -3.33 -3.62 -9.31
C TRP A 50 -2.49 -4.78 -9.83
N ARG A 51 -3.14 -5.86 -10.28
CA ARG A 51 -2.47 -7.07 -10.83
C ARG A 51 -1.28 -7.55 -9.98
N VAL A 52 -1.41 -7.46 -8.66
CA VAL A 52 -0.42 -7.96 -7.68
C VAL A 52 -1.03 -9.08 -6.85
N GLU A 53 -0.21 -10.05 -6.45
CA GLU A 53 -0.56 -10.96 -5.34
C GLU A 53 -0.67 -10.15 -4.04
N ARG A 54 -1.70 -10.42 -3.23
CA ARG A 54 -2.07 -9.60 -2.07
C ARG A 54 -2.14 -10.39 -0.75
N ASN A 55 -2.18 -11.71 -0.81
CA ASN A 55 -2.43 -12.54 0.35
C ASN A 55 -1.41 -12.37 1.49
N ASP A 56 -0.14 -12.09 1.17
CA ASP A 56 0.94 -11.87 2.14
C ASP A 56 1.28 -10.38 2.35
N VAL A 57 0.53 -9.46 1.76
CA VAL A 57 0.76 -8.02 1.93
C VAL A 57 0.40 -7.63 3.35
N SER A 58 1.41 -7.21 4.12
CA SER A 58 1.24 -6.79 5.52
C SER A 58 1.21 -5.28 5.69
N ILE A 59 1.67 -4.55 4.68
CA ILE A 59 1.70 -3.08 4.68
C ILE A 59 1.18 -2.57 3.34
N VAL A 60 0.25 -1.61 3.37
CA VAL A 60 -0.09 -0.80 2.19
C VAL A 60 0.49 0.60 2.40
N LEU A 61 1.32 1.05 1.47
CA LEU A 61 1.90 2.38 1.44
C LEU A 61 1.27 3.19 0.32
N GLY A 62 0.81 4.40 0.61
CA GLY A 62 0.27 5.27 -0.42
C GLY A 62 0.20 6.74 -0.03
N THR A 63 -0.37 7.53 -0.94
CA THR A 63 -0.53 8.99 -0.83
C THR A 63 -1.97 9.36 -1.21
N TRP A 64 -2.22 10.48 -1.90
CA TRP A 64 -3.52 10.77 -2.50
C TRP A 64 -3.99 9.66 -3.45
N GLY A 65 -5.31 9.51 -3.55
CA GLY A 65 -5.91 8.53 -4.45
C GLY A 65 -5.93 7.09 -3.91
N MET A 66 -5.91 6.90 -2.59
CA MET A 66 -6.16 5.60 -1.98
C MET A 66 -7.56 5.07 -2.36
N PRO A 67 -7.74 3.75 -2.44
CA PRO A 67 -9.07 3.15 -2.52
C PRO A 67 -9.73 3.17 -1.14
N ASN A 68 -11.06 2.97 -1.09
CA ASN A 68 -11.72 2.72 0.18
C ASN A 68 -11.27 1.37 0.74
N PHE A 69 -10.89 1.33 2.02
CA PHE A 69 -10.57 0.09 2.72
C PHE A 69 -11.81 -0.52 3.35
N ASP A 70 -12.81 -0.80 2.50
CA ASP A 70 -14.01 -1.54 2.89
C ASP A 70 -13.74 -3.05 3.07
N ASN A 71 -14.73 -3.81 3.54
CA ASN A 71 -14.60 -5.26 3.73
C ASN A 71 -14.17 -5.98 2.44
N ILE A 72 -14.64 -5.54 1.26
CA ILE A 72 -14.32 -6.19 -0.01
C ILE A 72 -12.82 -6.08 -0.29
N LEU A 73 -12.25 -4.88 -0.17
CA LEU A 73 -10.80 -4.72 -0.34
C LEU A 73 -10.03 -5.42 0.77
N LEU A 74 -10.47 -5.23 2.01
CA LEU A 74 -9.81 -5.78 3.19
C LEU A 74 -9.72 -7.32 3.11
N ASP A 75 -10.75 -8.01 2.66
CA ASP A 75 -10.76 -9.47 2.48
C ASP A 75 -9.69 -9.97 1.49
N THR A 76 -9.25 -9.13 0.56
CA THR A 76 -8.13 -9.44 -0.35
C THR A 76 -6.75 -9.24 0.27
N LEU A 77 -6.70 -8.64 1.46
CA LEU A 77 -5.49 -8.28 2.21
C LEU A 77 -5.56 -8.89 3.63
N PRO A 78 -5.55 -10.23 3.76
CA PRO A 78 -5.76 -10.91 5.03
C PRO A 78 -4.63 -10.69 6.03
N GLU A 79 -3.41 -10.43 5.58
CA GLU A 79 -2.24 -10.18 6.44
C GLU A 79 -1.99 -8.70 6.74
N LEU A 80 -2.86 -7.79 6.31
CA LEU A 80 -2.67 -6.34 6.45
C LEU A 80 -2.64 -5.92 7.92
N ARG A 81 -1.55 -5.26 8.31
CA ARG A 81 -1.32 -4.76 9.68
C ARG A 81 -1.07 -3.25 9.73
N LEU A 82 -0.73 -2.63 8.59
CA LEU A 82 -0.42 -1.20 8.53
C LEU A 82 -0.87 -0.58 7.21
N ILE A 83 -1.56 0.56 7.30
CA ILE A 83 -1.81 1.47 6.19
C ILE A 83 -0.96 2.71 6.42
N ALA A 84 0.18 2.81 5.72
CA ALA A 84 1.07 3.96 5.77
C ALA A 84 0.62 5.00 4.74
N HIS A 85 0.20 6.16 5.21
CA HIS A 85 -0.31 7.25 4.37
C HIS A 85 0.60 8.48 4.45
N GLY A 86 1.13 8.90 3.30
CA GLY A 86 2.04 10.03 3.17
C GLY A 86 1.38 11.38 2.84
N ALA A 87 0.06 11.53 3.02
CA ALA A 87 -0.64 12.79 2.75
C ALA A 87 -1.47 13.29 3.95
N GLY A 88 -2.24 14.36 3.75
CA GLY A 88 -2.78 15.17 4.86
C GLY A 88 -4.02 14.64 5.58
N THR A 89 -4.74 13.65 5.03
CA THR A 89 -5.97 13.14 5.68
C THR A 89 -6.33 11.74 5.21
N VAL A 90 -6.85 10.93 6.13
CA VAL A 90 -7.32 9.56 5.89
C VAL A 90 -8.85 9.43 5.82
N LYS A 91 -9.58 10.50 6.15
CA LYS A 91 -11.05 10.49 6.32
C LYS A 91 -11.82 9.98 5.10
N GLY A 92 -11.27 10.15 3.90
CA GLY A 92 -11.96 9.81 2.65
C GLY A 92 -11.84 8.34 2.25
N PHE A 93 -11.03 7.52 2.93
CA PHE A 93 -10.74 6.17 2.47
C PHE A 93 -10.55 5.13 3.59
N VAL A 94 -10.19 5.56 4.80
CA VAL A 94 -10.20 4.68 5.98
C VAL A 94 -11.63 4.58 6.49
N THR A 95 -12.21 3.40 6.35
CA THR A 95 -13.59 3.11 6.75
C THR A 95 -13.62 2.50 8.16
N PRO A 96 -14.79 2.42 8.83
CA PRO A 96 -14.91 1.77 10.14
C PRO A 96 -14.41 0.32 10.20
N GLU A 97 -14.54 -0.40 9.09
CA GLU A 97 -14.12 -1.79 8.91
C GLU A 97 -12.61 -1.99 9.20
N VAL A 98 -11.78 -0.98 8.90
CA VAL A 98 -10.34 -1.00 9.22
C VAL A 98 -10.10 -1.14 10.72
N PHE A 99 -10.96 -0.54 11.56
CA PHE A 99 -10.84 -0.58 13.02
C PHE A 99 -11.50 -1.81 13.65
N ALA A 100 -12.37 -2.51 12.91
CA ALA A 100 -13.07 -3.70 13.38
C ALA A 100 -12.22 -4.98 13.24
N ARG A 101 -11.02 -4.88 12.65
CA ARG A 101 -10.06 -5.96 12.43
C ARG A 101 -9.15 -6.24 13.61
#